data_AF-A0AAE4DK18-F1
#
_entry.id   AF-A0AAE4DK18-F1
#
_cell.length_a   1.000
_cell.length_b   1.000
_cell.length_c   1.000
_cell.angle_alpha   90.00
_cell.angle_beta   90.00
_cell.angle_gamma   90.00
#
_symmetry.space_group_name_H-M   'P 1'
#
loop_
_entity.id
_entity.type
_entity.pdbx_description
1 polymer ?
#
loop_
_entity_poly.entity_id
_entity_poly.type
_entity_poly.pdbx_seq_one_letter_code
_entity_poly.pdbx_strand_id
1 'polypeptide(L)' 'MPKIQQTSVFHDWEQSLLDRHGKGLIASHIFRIANGLTGDVKYLGHKVFELRVHYGPGYRVYFM' A
#
# COMPACT_ATOMS: atom_id res chain seq x y z
N MET A 1 -14.28 -7.17 9.10
CA MET A 1 -13.28 -6.41 8.32
C MET A 1 -12.04 -6.26 9.18
N PRO A 2 -10.84 -6.59 8.67
CA PRO A 2 -9.60 -6.37 9.40
C PRO A 2 -9.40 -4.87 9.64
N LYS A 3 -8.90 -4.52 10.82
CA LYS A 3 -8.56 -3.14 11.16
C LYS A 3 -7.19 -2.83 10.54
N ILE A 4 -7.14 -1.91 9.58
CA ILE A 4 -5.88 -1.42 9.04
C ILE A 4 -5.27 -0.44 10.04
N GLN A 5 -4.00 -0.64 10.37
CA GLN A 5 -3.20 0.29 11.16
C GLN A 5 -2.02 0.76 10.30
N GLN A 6 -1.85 2.08 10.19
CA GLN A 6 -0.74 2.70 9.48
C GLN A 6 0.40 2.98 10.47
N THR A 7 1.64 2.78 10.02
CA THR A 7 2.80 3.28 10.76
C THR A 7 2.93 4.79 10.56
N SER A 8 3.60 5.48 11.49
CA SER A 8 3.92 6.90 11.31
C SER A 8 4.74 7.15 10.04
N VAL A 9 5.72 6.27 9.76
CA VAL A 9 6.54 6.34 8.54
C VAL A 9 5.70 6.28 7.27
N PHE A 10 4.72 5.37 7.20
CA PHE A 10 3.81 5.31 6.06
C PHE A 10 2.96 6.57 5.96
N HIS A 11 2.41 7.04 7.09
CA HIS A 11 1.56 8.22 7.14
C HIS A 11 2.30 9.47 6.64
N ASP A 12 3.50 9.73 7.17
CA ASP A 12 4.30 10.89 6.80
C ASP A 12 4.72 10.85 5.33
N TRP A 13 5.13 9.67 4.85
CA TRP A 13 5.44 9.46 3.44
C TRP A 13 4.22 9.68 2.55
N GLU A 14 3.07 9.09 2.88
CA GLU A 14 1.83 9.26 2.13
C GLU A 14 1.42 10.73 2.10
N GLN A 15 1.51 11.48 3.21
CA GLN A 15 1.23 12.91 3.23
C GLN A 15 2.17 13.71 2.33
N SER A 16 3.46 13.34 2.26
CA SER A 16 4.47 14.03 1.46
C SER A 16 4.30 13.89 -0.06
N LEU A 17 3.56 12.89 -0.57
CA LEU A 17 3.41 12.71 -2.01
C LEU A 17 2.59 13.87 -2.62
N LEU A 18 3.10 14.47 -3.71
CA LEU A 18 2.36 15.48 -4.48
C LEU A 18 1.38 14.85 -5.49
N ASP A 19 1.64 13.60 -5.88
CA ASP A 19 0.82 12.84 -6.81
C ASP A 19 -0.48 12.34 -6.16
N ARG A 20 -1.55 13.13 -6.31
CA ARG A 20 -2.88 12.81 -5.76
C ARG A 20 -3.49 11.55 -6.38
N HIS A 21 -3.22 11.28 -7.66
CA HIS A 21 -3.77 10.11 -8.33
C HIS A 21 -3.05 8.83 -7.86
N GLY A 22 -1.73 8.88 -7.71
CA GLY A 22 -0.93 7.84 -7.08
C GLY A 22 -1.40 7.51 -5.67
N LYS A 23 -1.65 8.52 -4.81
CA LYS A 23 -2.26 8.32 -3.48
C LYS A 23 -3.59 7.57 -3.55
N GLY A 24 -4.48 7.98 -4.46
CA GLY A 24 -5.79 7.33 -4.64
C GLY A 24 -5.68 5.86 -5.04
N LEU A 25 -4.74 5.53 -5.93
CA LEU A 25 -4.48 4.15 -6.34
C LEU A 25 -3.92 3.30 -5.18
N ILE A 26 -2.99 3.86 -4.40
CA ILE A 26 -2.45 3.20 -3.20
C ILE A 26 -3.59 2.88 -2.22
N ALA A 27 -4.43 3.88 -1.89
CA ALA A 27 -5.56 3.70 -0.98
C ALA A 27 -6.56 2.65 -1.47
N SER A 28 -6.89 2.67 -2.77
CA SER A 28 -7.78 1.68 -3.40
C SER A 28 -7.21 0.26 -3.31
N HIS A 29 -5.91 0.09 -3.56
CA HIS A 29 -5.26 -1.22 -3.45
C HIS A 29 -5.20 -1.72 -2.00
N ILE A 30 -4.90 -0.85 -1.03
CA ILE A 30 -4.95 -1.19 0.40
C ILE A 30 -6.36 -1.64 0.80
N PHE A 31 -7.39 -0.91 0.37
CA PHE A 31 -8.78 -1.27 0.64
C PHE A 31 -9.15 -2.64 0.05
N ARG A 32 -8.74 -2.94 -1.18
CA ARG A 32 -8.95 -4.24 -1.81
C ARG A 32 -8.33 -5.37 -1.00
N ILE A 33 -7.08 -5.22 -0.56
CA ILE A 33 -6.38 -6.23 0.25
C ILE A 33 -7.11 -6.45 1.58
N ALA A 34 -7.56 -5.39 2.25
CA ALA A 34 -8.33 -5.50 3.48
C ALA A 34 -9.67 -6.22 3.30
N ASN A 35 -10.20 -6.29 2.08
CA ASN A 35 -11.40 -7.04 1.72
C ASN A 35 -11.09 -8.44 1.15
N GLY A 36 -9.85 -8.93 1.29
CA GLY A 36 -9.44 -10.26 0.83
C GLY A 36 -9.21 -10.36 -0.68
N LEU A 37 -9.22 -9.23 -1.40
CA LEU A 37 -8.90 -9.20 -2.83
C LEU A 37 -7.39 -9.04 -2.99
N THR A 38 -6.75 -10.09 -3.49
CA THR A 38 -5.33 -10.06 -3.84
C THR A 38 -5.07 -9.13 -5.02
N GLY A 39 -4.20 -8.13 -4.81
CA GLY A 39 -3.60 -7.33 -5.87
C GLY A 39 -2.24 -7.89 -6.29
N ASP A 40 -1.41 -7.06 -6.90
CA ASP A 40 0.00 -7.39 -7.15
C ASP A 40 0.79 -7.29 -5.84
N VAL A 41 0.77 -8.38 -5.06
CA VAL A 41 1.43 -8.51 -3.77
C VAL A 41 2.49 -9.60 -3.82
N LYS A 42 3.69 -9.31 -3.33
CA LYS A 42 4.80 -10.26 -3.20
C LYS A 42 5.12 -10.51 -1.74
N TYR A 43 5.18 -11.77 -1.32
CA TYR A 43 5.73 -12.12 -0.02
C TYR A 43 7.25 -11.97 -0.04
N LEU A 44 7.81 -11.21 0.90
CA LEU A 44 9.25 -10.96 1.01
C LEU A 44 9.93 -11.83 2.08
N GLY A 45 9.17 -12.63 2.82
CA GLY A 45 9.66 -13.34 3.99
C GLY A 45 9.42 -12.55 5.28
N HIS A 46 9.69 -13.17 6.43
CA HIS A 46 9.60 -12.53 7.75
C HIS A 46 8.26 -11.82 8.02
N LYS A 47 7.16 -12.36 7.50
CA LYS A 47 5.80 -11.78 7.59
C LYS A 47 5.63 -10.44 6.86
N VAL A 48 6.57 -10.03 6.03
CA VAL A 48 6.48 -8.79 5.24
C VAL A 48 6.00 -9.09 3.82
N PHE A 49 5.08 -8.26 3.36
CA PHE A 49 4.52 -8.27 2.01
C PHE A 49 4.79 -6.93 1.32
N GLU A 50 5.11 -6.97 0.03
CA GLU A 50 5.25 -5.81 -0.84
C GLU A 50 4.01 -5.71 -1.74
N LEU A 51 3.25 -4.63 -1.62
CA LEU A 51 2.25 -4.21 -2.59
C LEU A 51 2.92 -3.37 -3.69
N ARG A 52 2.79 -3.82 -4.93
CA ARG A 52 3.34 -3.17 -6.11
C ARG A 52 2.24 -2.42 -6.87
N VAL A 53 2.39 -1.10 -6.99
CA VAL A 53 1.48 -0.26 -7.78
C VAL A 53 2.25 0.31 -8.96
N HIS A 54 2.02 -0.24 -10.15
CA HIS A 54 2.68 0.19 -11.39
C HIS A 54 2.00 1.42 -11.99
N TYR A 55 2.14 2.55 -11.30
CA TYR A 55 1.65 3.85 -11.74
C TYR A 55 2.69 4.94 -11.43
N GLY A 56 2.86 5.89 -12.35
CA GLY A 56 3.83 6.98 -12.21
C GLY A 56 5.25 6.45 -11.92
N PRO A 57 5.90 6.87 -10.83
CA PRO A 57 7.25 6.42 -10.47
C PRO A 57 7.33 4.94 -10.06
N GLY A 58 6.19 4.25 -9.89
CA GLY A 58 6.12 2.87 -9.42
C GLY A 58 6.17 2.80 -7.90
N TYR A 59 5.00 2.87 -7.26
CA TYR A 59 4.91 2.86 -5.80
C TYR A 59 5.04 1.45 -5.22
N ARG A 60 5.65 1.38 -4.02
CA ARG A 60 5.81 0.16 -3.22
C ARG A 60 5.36 0.45 -1.80
N VAL A 61 4.45 -0.38 -1.28
CA VAL A 61 3.95 -0.30 0.08
C VAL A 61 4.23 -1.62 0.78
N TYR A 62 4.79 -1.55 1.98
CA TYR A 62 5.15 -2.73 2.76
C TYR A 62 4.19 -2.89 3.93
N PHE A 63 3.68 -4.11 4.15
CA PHE A 63 2.72 -4.41 5.20
C PHE A 63 2.92 -5.83 5.75
N MET A 64 2.28 -6.12 6.89
CA MET A 64 2.33 -7.40 7.62
C MET A 64 0.94 -7.88 7.99
#